data_AF-A0A2H9SVB0-F1
#
_entry.id   AF-A0A2H9SVB0-F1
#
_cell.length_a   1.000
_cell.length_b   1.000
_cell.length_c   1.000
_cell.angle_alpha   90.00
_cell.angle_beta   90.00
_cell.angle_gamma   90.00
#
_symmetry.space_group_name_H-M   'P 1'
#
loop_
_entity.id
_entity.type
_entity.pdbx_description
1 polymer ?
#
loop_
_entity_poly.entity_id
_entity_poly.type
_entity_poly.pdbx_seq_one_letter_code
_entity_poly.pdbx_strand_id
1 'polypeptide(L)'
;MKKHHKHLPSPFETAPSSSFFNIDWDTISHWISEHLKEGIIGVSALFFLLALLYYLMFGHLQNIEADYFKASTAFQTFSNSTETAETRQTALNTLDTLLAQRPELHAVYDGLIAQILINEGRIQEAEPFARSALFRTQKNDLSHYTDFAQTTLLIGEKKFDEALAKTEALTQKMTESSQNHHLAKQSFGETLLAFNLLRLAMLDQKTGSTQKELKTWETWESFHQNYPATYEKVVRQFEMHKISLADYVANRQKILKK
;
A
#
# COMPACT_ATOMS: atom_id res chain seq x y z
N MET A 1 -68.37 31.28 -79.35
CA MET A 1 -67.46 30.22 -79.81
C MET A 1 -66.43 29.92 -78.73
N LYS A 2 -66.06 28.64 -78.61
CA LYS A 2 -65.43 27.95 -77.47
C LYS A 2 -64.24 28.67 -76.82
N LYS A 3 -64.31 28.79 -75.49
CA LYS A 3 -63.18 29.01 -74.58
C LYS A 3 -62.17 27.86 -74.74
N HIS A 4 -60.92 28.16 -75.08
CA HIS A 4 -59.81 27.23 -74.93
C HIS A 4 -59.05 27.57 -73.65
N HIS A 5 -59.21 26.70 -72.65
CA HIS A 5 -58.43 26.71 -71.42
C HIS A 5 -56.95 26.43 -71.75
N LYS A 6 -56.08 27.43 -71.51
CA LYS A 6 -54.65 27.18 -71.36
C LYS A 6 -54.43 26.57 -69.98
N HIS A 7 -54.12 25.28 -69.95
CA HIS A 7 -53.65 24.60 -68.75
C HIS A 7 -52.31 25.19 -68.32
N LEU A 8 -52.26 25.71 -67.10
CA LEU A 8 -51.01 25.95 -66.37
C LEU A 8 -50.44 24.59 -65.93
N PRO A 9 -49.16 24.28 -66.18
CA PRO A 9 -48.53 23.12 -65.55
C PRO A 9 -48.36 23.36 -64.04
N SER A 10 -48.67 22.33 -63.26
CA SER A 10 -48.61 22.24 -61.80
C SER A 10 -47.17 22.43 -61.27
N PRO A 11 -46.97 23.08 -60.10
CA PRO A 11 -45.64 23.25 -59.49
C PRO A 11 -45.16 22.01 -58.72
N PHE A 12 -45.84 20.86 -58.84
CA PHE A 12 -45.41 19.60 -58.25
C PHE A 12 -44.77 18.71 -59.31
N GLU A 13 -43.59 19.11 -59.79
CA GLU A 13 -42.62 18.15 -60.31
C GLU A 13 -42.08 17.35 -59.12
N THR A 14 -42.52 16.09 -59.06
CA THR A 14 -41.92 15.09 -58.19
C THR A 14 -40.49 14.85 -58.68
N ALA A 15 -39.52 15.09 -57.82
CA ALA A 15 -38.15 14.67 -58.02
C ALA A 15 -38.12 13.16 -58.35
N PRO A 16 -37.24 12.69 -59.25
CA PRO A 16 -37.08 11.28 -59.51
C PRO A 16 -36.76 10.58 -58.18
N SER A 17 -37.59 9.60 -57.85
CA SER A 17 -37.37 8.69 -56.73
C SER A 17 -35.98 8.12 -56.84
N SER A 18 -35.20 8.40 -55.81
CA SER A 18 -33.87 7.86 -55.63
C SER A 18 -33.95 6.34 -55.62
N SER A 19 -33.32 5.72 -56.62
CA SER A 19 -33.07 4.29 -56.72
C SER A 19 -32.00 3.87 -55.70
N PHE A 20 -32.30 4.01 -54.41
CA PHE A 20 -31.49 3.43 -53.37
C PHE A 20 -31.90 1.96 -53.19
N PHE A 21 -30.97 1.08 -53.59
CA PHE A 21 -30.94 -0.37 -53.30
C PHE A 21 -32.01 -1.23 -53.99
N ASN A 22 -31.91 -1.37 -55.32
CA ASN A 22 -32.40 -2.58 -55.96
C ASN A 22 -31.33 -3.68 -55.77
N ILE A 23 -31.31 -4.28 -54.58
CA ILE A 23 -30.43 -5.40 -54.25
C ILE A 23 -30.96 -6.61 -55.02
N ASP A 24 -30.16 -7.09 -55.96
CA ASP A 24 -30.45 -8.30 -56.73
C ASP A 24 -30.28 -9.53 -55.83
N TRP A 25 -31.37 -9.89 -55.16
CA TRP A 25 -31.46 -11.02 -54.25
C TRP A 25 -31.25 -12.37 -54.95
N ASP A 26 -31.49 -12.46 -56.26
CA ASP A 26 -31.27 -13.69 -57.01
C ASP A 26 -29.78 -13.93 -57.24
N THR A 27 -29.03 -12.90 -57.63
CA THR A 27 -27.57 -12.98 -57.74
C THR A 27 -26.89 -13.23 -56.39
N ILE A 28 -27.39 -12.59 -55.32
CA ILE A 28 -26.89 -12.82 -53.95
C ILE A 28 -27.24 -14.22 -53.46
N SER A 29 -28.45 -14.72 -53.69
CA SER A 29 -28.85 -16.06 -53.26
C SER A 29 -28.06 -17.15 -53.99
N HIS A 30 -27.77 -16.95 -55.28
CA HIS A 30 -26.94 -17.86 -56.05
C HIS A 30 -25.49 -17.86 -55.54
N TRP A 31 -24.90 -16.68 -55.31
CA TRP A 31 -23.54 -16.55 -54.75
C TRP A 31 -23.44 -17.14 -53.34
N ILE A 32 -24.44 -16.89 -52.49
CA ILE A 32 -24.54 -17.46 -51.14
C ILE A 32 -24.65 -18.98 -51.22
N SER A 33 -25.41 -19.53 -52.17
CA SER A 33 -25.56 -21.00 -52.30
C SER A 33 -24.27 -21.68 -52.75
N GLU A 34 -23.48 -21.00 -53.59
CA GLU A 34 -22.21 -21.50 -54.14
C GLU A 34 -21.07 -21.43 -53.11
N HIS A 35 -21.01 -20.34 -52.34
CA HIS A 35 -19.97 -20.10 -51.33
C HIS A 35 -20.42 -20.35 -49.88
N LEU A 36 -21.63 -20.88 -49.64
CA LEU A 36 -22.20 -21.07 -48.30
C LEU A 36 -21.25 -21.85 -47.39
N LYS A 37 -20.65 -22.92 -47.92
CA LYS A 37 -19.75 -23.80 -47.18
C LYS A 37 -18.45 -23.08 -46.80
N GLU A 38 -17.89 -22.27 -47.69
CA GLU A 38 -16.67 -21.49 -47.45
C GLU A 38 -16.95 -20.34 -46.46
N GLY A 39 -18.11 -19.69 -46.58
CA GLY A 39 -18.56 -18.65 -45.65
C GLY A 39 -18.82 -19.17 -44.24
N ILE A 40 -19.47 -20.33 -44.10
CA ILE A 40 -19.71 -20.98 -42.80
C ILE A 40 -18.37 -21.33 -42.13
N ILE A 41 -17.41 -21.89 -42.87
CA ILE A 41 -16.08 -22.21 -42.33
C ILE A 41 -15.36 -20.94 -41.87
N GLY A 42 -15.42 -19.85 -42.65
CA GLY A 42 -14.83 -18.57 -42.28
C GLY A 42 -15.44 -17.98 -41.00
N VAL A 43 -16.77 -18.01 -40.88
CA VAL A 43 -17.47 -17.53 -39.67
C VAL A 43 -17.19 -18.42 -38.46
N SER A 44 -17.15 -19.74 -38.64
CA SER A 44 -16.79 -20.67 -37.57
C SER A 44 -15.35 -20.49 -37.10
N ALA A 45 -14.39 -20.29 -38.03
CA ALA A 45 -13.01 -20.00 -37.70
C ALA A 45 -12.87 -18.67 -36.96
N LEU A 46 -13.63 -17.64 -37.35
CA LEU A 46 -13.66 -16.35 -36.67
C LEU A 46 -14.23 -16.48 -35.25
N PHE A 47 -15.32 -17.22 -35.07
CA PHE A 47 -15.88 -17.50 -33.74
C PHE A 47 -14.90 -18.28 -32.86
N PHE A 48 -14.21 -19.26 -33.42
CA PHE A 48 -13.20 -20.02 -32.69
C PHE A 48 -12.01 -19.15 -32.29
N LEU A 49 -11.54 -18.28 -33.18
CA LEU A 49 -10.47 -17.33 -32.91
C LEU A 49 -10.89 -16.32 -31.82
N LEU A 50 -12.13 -15.82 -31.88
CA LEU A 50 -12.70 -14.95 -30.84
C LEU A 50 -12.81 -15.67 -29.49
N ALA A 51 -13.24 -16.92 -29.47
CA ALA A 51 -13.32 -17.73 -28.24
C ALA A 51 -11.92 -17.99 -27.65
N LEU A 52 -10.93 -18.26 -28.50
CA LEU A 52 -9.53 -18.43 -28.08
C LEU A 52 -8.95 -17.13 -27.49
N LEU A 53 -9.20 -16.00 -28.15
CA LEU A 53 -8.79 -14.67 -27.67
C LEU A 53 -9.48 -14.31 -26.36
N TYR A 54 -10.77 -14.61 -26.24
CA TYR A 54 -11.52 -14.44 -25.00
C TYR A 54 -10.93 -15.28 -23.86
N TYR A 55 -10.64 -16.55 -24.10
CA TYR A 55 -10.04 -17.43 -23.10
C TYR A 55 -8.66 -16.94 -22.64
N LEU A 56 -7.81 -16.51 -23.58
CA LEU A 56 -6.48 -15.98 -23.28
C LEU A 56 -6.54 -14.64 -22.52
N MET A 57 -7.45 -13.73 -22.88
CA MET A 57 -7.55 -12.42 -22.22
C MET A 57 -8.29 -12.46 -20.88
N PHE A 58 -9.36 -13.23 -20.75
CA PHE A 58 -10.20 -13.24 -19.54
C PHE A 58 -9.78 -14.27 -18.50
N GLY A 59 -9.05 -15.32 -18.88
CA GLY A 59 -8.48 -16.27 -17.92
C GLY A 59 -7.53 -15.63 -16.91
N HIS A 60 -6.89 -14.51 -17.28
CA HIS A 60 -5.95 -13.81 -16.39
C HIS A 60 -6.63 -12.81 -15.43
N LEU A 61 -7.79 -12.26 -15.82
CA LEU A 61 -8.53 -11.22 -15.06
C LEU A 61 -9.34 -11.80 -13.91
N GLN A 62 -9.96 -12.99 -14.06
CA GLN A 62 -10.73 -13.63 -12.98
C GLN A 62 -9.87 -14.03 -11.76
N ASN A 63 -8.56 -14.23 -11.94
CA ASN A 63 -7.67 -14.62 -10.85
C ASN A 63 -7.23 -13.44 -9.97
N ILE A 64 -7.37 -12.20 -10.45
CA ILE A 64 -6.84 -11.03 -9.73
C ILE A 64 -7.59 -10.85 -8.40
N GLU A 65 -8.93 -10.71 -8.44
CA GLU A 65 -9.74 -10.52 -7.22
C GLU A 65 -9.57 -11.68 -6.22
N ALA A 66 -9.46 -12.90 -6.74
CA ALA A 66 -9.21 -14.08 -5.92
C ALA A 66 -7.84 -14.01 -5.21
N ASP A 67 -6.80 -13.53 -5.88
CA ASP A 67 -5.46 -13.38 -5.30
C ASP A 67 -5.45 -12.30 -4.21
N TYR A 68 -6.14 -11.17 -4.41
CA TYR A 68 -6.30 -10.13 -3.36
C TYR A 68 -7.04 -10.66 -2.13
N PHE A 69 -8.12 -11.40 -2.35
CA PHE A 69 -8.88 -12.00 -1.24
C PHE A 69 -8.02 -13.00 -0.47
N LYS A 70 -7.31 -13.88 -1.19
CA LYS A 70 -6.37 -14.83 -0.58
C LYS A 70 -5.27 -14.13 0.21
N ALA A 71 -4.68 -13.06 -0.34
CA ALA A 71 -3.65 -12.29 0.35
C ALA A 71 -4.20 -11.67 1.64
N SER A 72 -5.41 -11.11 1.60
CA SER A 72 -6.07 -10.57 2.79
C SER A 72 -6.32 -11.64 3.85
N THR A 73 -6.85 -12.80 3.47
CA THR A 73 -7.08 -13.91 4.41
C THR A 73 -5.76 -14.44 4.98
N ALA A 74 -4.75 -14.66 4.16
CA ALA A 74 -3.45 -15.11 4.60
C ALA A 74 -2.81 -14.10 5.57
N PHE A 75 -2.93 -12.80 5.29
CA PHE A 75 -2.46 -11.76 6.20
C PHE A 75 -3.21 -11.76 7.54
N GLN A 76 -4.52 -11.91 7.54
CA GLN A 76 -5.30 -12.01 8.77
C GLN A 76 -4.84 -13.21 9.62
N THR A 77 -4.69 -14.38 9.01
CA THR A 77 -4.15 -15.57 9.70
C THR A 77 -2.73 -15.34 10.22
N PHE A 78 -1.85 -14.77 9.40
CA PHE A 78 -0.47 -14.46 9.81
C PHE A 78 -0.39 -13.48 10.98
N SER A 79 -1.25 -12.45 10.99
CA SER A 79 -1.27 -11.39 12.01
C SER A 79 -1.96 -11.78 13.32
N ASN A 80 -2.76 -12.85 13.33
CA ASN A 80 -3.49 -13.30 14.50
C ASN A 80 -2.58 -14.07 15.47
N SER A 81 -2.29 -13.49 16.63
CA SER A 81 -1.44 -14.11 17.66
C SER A 81 -2.04 -15.33 18.36
N THR A 82 -3.34 -15.59 18.17
CA THR A 82 -4.02 -16.80 18.70
C THR A 82 -3.81 -18.04 17.84
N GLU A 83 -3.36 -17.87 16.59
CA GLU A 83 -3.06 -18.98 15.70
C GLU A 83 -1.74 -19.68 16.08
N THR A 84 -1.61 -20.95 15.71
CA THR A 84 -0.37 -21.70 15.96
C THR A 84 0.78 -21.14 15.14
N ALA A 85 2.02 -21.30 15.62
CA ALA A 85 3.21 -20.88 14.89
C ALA A 85 3.31 -21.51 13.49
N GLU A 86 2.89 -22.78 13.34
CA GLU A 86 2.87 -23.49 12.07
C GLU A 86 1.85 -22.92 11.09
N THR A 87 0.62 -22.66 11.56
CA THR A 87 -0.43 -22.02 10.76
C THR A 87 0.03 -20.65 10.25
N ARG A 88 0.63 -19.86 11.13
CA ARG A 88 1.13 -18.52 10.79
C ARG A 88 2.30 -18.56 9.82
N GLN A 89 3.20 -19.53 9.96
CA GLN A 89 4.29 -19.73 9.00
C GLN A 89 3.75 -20.10 7.62
N THR A 90 2.76 -20.99 7.57
CA THR A 90 2.11 -21.39 6.30
C THR A 90 1.43 -20.19 5.65
N ALA A 91 0.77 -19.34 6.44
CA ALA A 91 0.17 -18.10 5.96
C ALA A 91 1.22 -17.11 5.42
N LEU A 92 2.37 -16.97 6.08
CA LEU A 92 3.49 -16.15 5.59
C LEU A 92 4.05 -16.68 4.26
N ASN A 93 4.25 -17.99 4.13
CA ASN A 93 4.71 -18.60 2.87
C ASN A 93 3.70 -18.38 1.72
N THR A 94 2.40 -18.41 2.06
CA THR A 94 1.33 -18.11 1.10
C THR A 94 1.40 -16.66 0.66
N LEU A 95 1.60 -15.72 1.59
CA LEU A 95 1.79 -14.31 1.28
C LEU A 95 3.02 -14.08 0.38
N ASP A 96 4.15 -14.71 0.69
CA ASP A 96 5.38 -14.58 -0.11
C ASP A 96 5.15 -15.02 -1.57
N THR A 97 4.45 -16.14 -1.76
CA THR A 97 4.06 -16.62 -3.09
C THR A 97 3.16 -15.63 -3.82
N LEU A 98 2.16 -15.07 -3.14
CA LEU A 98 1.24 -14.09 -3.74
C LEU A 98 1.93 -12.77 -4.08
N LEU A 99 2.84 -12.30 -3.22
CA LEU A 99 3.64 -11.10 -3.45
C LEU A 99 4.56 -11.26 -4.68
N ALA A 100 5.17 -12.42 -4.86
CA ALA A 100 5.96 -12.73 -6.05
C ALA A 100 5.12 -12.74 -7.34
N GLN A 101 3.87 -13.20 -7.27
CA GLN A 101 2.94 -13.22 -8.41
C GLN A 101 2.33 -11.84 -8.70
N ARG A 102 2.13 -11.02 -7.66
CA ARG A 102 1.43 -9.73 -7.69
C ARG A 102 2.29 -8.66 -7.00
N PRO A 103 3.28 -8.09 -7.70
CA PRO A 103 4.21 -7.14 -7.10
C PRO A 103 3.54 -5.89 -6.49
N GLU A 104 2.33 -5.54 -6.93
CA GLU A 104 1.56 -4.44 -6.37
C GLU A 104 1.10 -4.68 -4.92
N LEU A 105 0.98 -5.94 -4.49
CA LEU A 105 0.64 -6.29 -3.11
C LEU A 105 1.74 -5.90 -2.11
N HIS A 106 2.99 -5.78 -2.57
CA HIS A 106 4.10 -5.34 -1.73
C HIS A 106 3.81 -3.99 -1.07
N ALA A 107 3.17 -3.05 -1.80
CA ALA A 107 2.84 -1.73 -1.28
C ALA A 107 1.93 -1.78 -0.05
N VAL A 108 1.10 -2.81 0.07
CA VAL A 108 0.16 -3.00 1.18
C VAL A 108 0.80 -3.78 2.34
N TYR A 109 1.48 -4.88 2.02
CA TYR A 109 1.81 -5.88 3.05
C TYR A 109 3.24 -5.82 3.59
N ASP A 110 4.24 -5.38 2.82
CA ASP A 110 5.64 -5.49 3.25
C ASP A 110 5.91 -4.81 4.60
N GLY A 111 5.40 -3.58 4.78
CA GLY A 111 5.60 -2.84 6.03
C GLY A 111 4.91 -3.52 7.22
N LEU A 112 3.72 -4.09 6.99
CA LEU A 112 2.95 -4.79 8.02
C LEU A 112 3.60 -6.13 8.39
N ILE A 113 4.04 -6.89 7.40
CA ILE A 113 4.77 -8.16 7.59
C ILE A 113 6.06 -7.89 8.36
N ALA A 114 6.85 -6.91 7.91
CA ALA A 114 8.08 -6.52 8.59
C ALA A 114 7.84 -6.14 10.05
N GLN A 115 6.82 -5.33 10.35
CA GLN A 115 6.50 -4.91 11.71
C GLN A 115 6.17 -6.11 12.62
N ILE A 116 5.35 -7.05 12.14
CA ILE A 116 4.99 -8.25 12.90
C ILE A 116 6.24 -9.10 13.17
N LEU A 117 7.04 -9.37 12.14
CA LEU A 117 8.26 -10.17 12.27
C LEU A 117 9.29 -9.52 13.22
N ILE A 118 9.43 -8.18 13.17
CA ILE A 118 10.28 -7.42 14.11
C ILE A 118 9.79 -7.57 15.55
N ASN A 119 8.48 -7.45 15.77
CA ASN A 119 7.89 -7.60 17.11
C ASN A 119 8.10 -9.00 17.68
N GLU A 120 8.25 -10.00 16.82
CA GLU A 120 8.54 -11.40 17.19
C GLU A 120 10.03 -11.71 17.32
N GLY A 121 10.90 -10.73 17.06
CA GLY A 121 12.34 -10.93 17.05
C GLY A 121 12.87 -11.70 15.85
N ARG A 122 12.04 -11.94 14.81
CA ARG A 122 12.39 -12.63 13.56
C ARG A 122 13.02 -11.66 12.56
N ILE A 123 14.08 -10.98 12.98
CA ILE A 123 14.68 -9.84 12.26
C ILE A 123 15.16 -10.23 10.85
N GLN A 124 15.76 -11.41 10.71
CA GLN A 124 16.29 -11.90 9.42
C GLN A 124 15.19 -12.09 8.37
N GLU A 125 14.01 -12.57 8.80
CA GLU A 125 12.86 -12.73 7.91
C GLU A 125 12.17 -11.39 7.64
N ALA A 126 12.22 -10.44 8.58
CA ALA A 126 11.64 -9.11 8.42
C ALA A 126 12.39 -8.23 7.43
N GLU A 127 13.71 -8.39 7.34
CA GLU A 127 14.62 -7.54 6.57
C GLU A 127 14.21 -7.33 5.10
N PRO A 128 13.94 -8.38 4.29
CA PRO A 128 13.56 -8.19 2.89
C PRO A 128 12.30 -7.34 2.74
N PHE A 129 11.26 -7.61 3.56
CA PHE A 129 10.02 -6.83 3.54
C PHE A 129 10.26 -5.38 3.99
N ALA A 130 11.02 -5.18 5.07
CA ALA A 130 11.31 -3.85 5.58
C ALA A 130 12.09 -2.99 4.59
N ARG A 131 13.14 -3.55 3.97
CA ARG A 131 13.95 -2.86 2.95
C ARG A 131 13.12 -2.53 1.71
N SER A 132 12.27 -3.47 1.28
CA SER A 132 11.35 -3.27 0.16
C SER A 132 10.37 -2.11 0.43
N ALA A 133 9.76 -2.08 1.62
CA ALA A 133 8.88 -0.99 2.04
C ALA A 133 9.62 0.36 2.10
N LEU A 134 10.82 0.40 2.70
CA LEU A 134 11.64 1.61 2.80
C LEU A 134 12.06 2.15 1.44
N PHE A 135 12.46 1.26 0.52
CA PHE A 135 12.85 1.65 -0.83
C PHE A 135 11.70 2.32 -1.58
N ARG A 136 10.47 1.79 -1.47
CA ARG A 136 9.30 2.39 -2.11
C ARG A 136 8.91 3.74 -1.52
N THR A 137 9.03 3.91 -0.20
CA THR A 137 8.58 5.14 0.48
C THR A 137 9.63 6.26 0.49
N GLN A 138 10.87 5.98 0.08
CA GLN A 138 11.96 6.95 0.08
C GLN A 138 11.66 8.26 -0.68
N LYS A 139 10.84 8.19 -1.72
CA LYS A 139 10.49 9.35 -2.57
C LYS A 139 9.35 10.21 -2.04
N ASN A 140 8.71 9.82 -0.94
CA ASN A 140 7.46 10.45 -0.46
C ASN A 140 7.69 11.63 0.51
N ASP A 141 8.90 12.22 0.55
CA ASP A 141 9.29 13.26 1.51
C ASP A 141 9.09 12.88 3.00
N LEU A 142 9.00 11.58 3.30
CA LEU A 142 8.84 11.04 4.66
C LEU A 142 10.19 10.75 5.34
N SER A 143 11.12 11.71 5.28
CA SER A 143 12.51 11.47 5.70
C SER A 143 12.61 11.04 7.18
N HIS A 144 11.86 11.68 8.08
CA HIS A 144 11.86 11.32 9.51
C HIS A 144 11.37 9.89 9.77
N TYR A 145 10.31 9.45 9.10
CA TYR A 145 9.80 8.08 9.23
C TYR A 145 10.77 7.05 8.63
N THR A 146 11.42 7.40 7.53
CA THR A 146 12.45 6.58 6.89
C THR A 146 13.64 6.39 7.83
N ASP A 147 14.16 7.49 8.40
CA ASP A 147 15.25 7.48 9.37
C ASP A 147 14.88 6.65 10.60
N PHE A 148 13.64 6.82 11.10
CA PHE A 148 13.13 6.07 12.24
C PHE A 148 13.04 4.56 11.96
N ALA A 149 12.54 4.15 10.80
CA ALA A 149 12.38 2.76 10.41
C ALA A 149 13.73 2.06 10.12
N GLN A 150 14.64 2.75 9.43
CA GLN A 150 16.01 2.24 9.23
C GLN A 150 16.72 2.00 10.56
N THR A 151 16.53 2.90 11.52
CA THR A 151 17.08 2.74 12.86
C THR A 151 16.45 1.56 13.60
N THR A 152 15.16 1.25 13.42
CA THR A 152 14.55 0.02 13.96
C THR A 152 15.27 -1.23 13.47
N LEU A 153 15.66 -1.30 12.19
CA LEU A 153 16.39 -2.43 11.64
C LEU A 153 17.76 -2.59 12.29
N LEU A 154 18.50 -1.49 12.50
CA LEU A 154 19.78 -1.53 13.21
C LEU A 154 19.64 -2.07 14.64
N ILE A 155 18.56 -1.70 15.34
CA ILE A 155 18.26 -2.23 16.68
C ILE A 155 18.02 -3.74 16.61
N GLY A 156 17.24 -4.20 15.63
CA GLY A 156 17.01 -5.64 15.39
C GLY A 156 18.31 -6.40 15.08
N GLU A 157 19.20 -5.78 14.30
CA GLU A 157 20.55 -6.29 13.99
C GLU A 157 21.53 -6.19 15.17
N LYS A 158 21.09 -5.71 16.34
CA LYS A 158 21.89 -5.49 17.56
C LYS A 158 23.04 -4.49 17.38
N LYS A 159 22.99 -3.63 16.37
CA LYS A 159 23.95 -2.54 16.13
C LYS A 159 23.57 -1.32 16.98
N PHE A 160 23.61 -1.48 18.30
CA PHE A 160 23.06 -0.50 19.23
C PHE A 160 23.77 0.86 19.19
N ASP A 161 25.09 0.89 19.02
CA ASP A 161 25.84 2.15 18.96
C ASP A 161 25.49 2.97 17.70
N GLU A 162 25.38 2.31 16.55
CA GLU A 162 24.95 2.96 15.31
C GLU A 162 23.48 3.42 15.40
N ALA A 163 22.63 2.59 15.98
CA ALA A 163 21.23 2.94 16.21
C ALA A 163 21.09 4.13 17.16
N LEU A 164 21.94 4.21 18.20
CA LEU A 164 21.96 5.33 19.14
C LEU A 164 22.35 6.62 18.43
N ALA A 165 23.45 6.61 17.68
CA ALA A 165 23.90 7.78 16.92
C ALA A 165 22.83 8.28 15.93
N LYS A 166 22.16 7.37 15.21
CA LYS A 166 21.05 7.74 14.31
C LYS A 166 19.82 8.27 15.05
N THR A 167 19.51 7.70 16.21
CA THR A 167 18.39 8.17 17.06
C THR A 167 18.65 9.57 17.58
N GLU A 168 19.87 9.86 18.06
CA GLU A 168 20.30 11.19 18.49
C GLU A 168 20.19 12.20 17.34
N ALA A 169 20.74 11.88 16.17
CA ALA A 169 20.67 12.72 14.98
C ALA A 169 19.23 13.00 14.54
N LEU A 170 18.35 11.98 14.58
CA LEU A 170 16.94 12.14 14.26
C LEU A 170 16.23 13.05 15.28
N THR A 171 16.51 12.90 16.58
CA THR A 171 15.97 13.81 17.61
C THR A 171 16.36 15.25 17.33
N GLN A 172 17.64 15.51 17.05
CA GLN A 172 18.13 16.85 16.72
C GLN A 172 17.41 17.43 15.50
N LYS A 173 17.34 16.65 14.40
CA LYS A 173 16.66 17.03 13.15
C LYS A 173 15.18 17.38 13.39
N MET A 174 14.49 16.61 14.23
CA MET A 174 13.10 16.87 14.61
C MET A 174 12.96 18.15 15.45
N THR A 175 13.81 18.35 16.46
CA THR A 175 13.77 19.56 17.30
C THR A 175 14.05 20.84 16.49
N GLU A 176 15.05 20.81 15.60
CA GLU A 176 15.38 21.94 14.72
C GLU A 176 14.24 22.26 13.74
N SER A 177 13.59 21.23 13.20
CA SER A 177 12.45 21.38 12.28
C SER A 177 11.23 21.99 12.98
N SER A 178 10.98 21.63 14.25
CA SER A 178 9.89 22.22 15.05
C SER A 178 10.10 23.70 15.38
N GLN A 179 11.35 24.14 15.51
CA GLN A 179 11.69 25.54 15.79
C GLN A 179 11.62 26.44 14.55
N ASN A 180 11.82 25.86 13.36
CA ASN A 180 11.84 26.58 12.10
C ASN A 180 10.48 26.50 11.40
N HIS A 181 9.62 27.52 11.56
CA HIS A 181 8.28 27.59 10.96
C HIS A 181 8.24 27.35 9.44
N HIS A 182 9.33 27.60 8.70
CA HIS A 182 9.42 27.32 7.26
C HIS A 182 9.58 25.82 6.92
N LEU A 183 10.12 25.01 7.84
CA LEU A 183 10.28 23.55 7.69
C LEU A 183 9.08 22.75 8.20
N ALA A 184 8.10 23.41 8.82
CA ALA A 184 6.87 22.79 9.34
C ALA A 184 6.01 22.07 8.27
N LYS A 185 6.28 22.28 6.97
CA LYS A 185 5.71 21.47 5.89
C LYS A 185 6.12 19.99 5.95
N GLN A 186 7.28 19.68 6.54
CA GLN A 186 7.75 18.32 6.81
C GLN A 186 7.32 17.88 8.22
N SER A 187 6.03 17.94 8.52
CA SER A 187 5.52 17.56 9.84
C SER A 187 5.65 16.05 10.06
N PHE A 188 6.54 15.67 10.98
CA PHE A 188 6.75 14.28 11.41
C PHE A 188 5.85 13.89 12.60
N GLY A 189 5.02 14.81 13.08
CA GLY A 189 4.08 14.59 14.17
C GLY A 189 4.73 14.42 15.55
N GLU A 190 4.06 14.91 16.58
CA GLU A 190 4.49 14.79 17.98
C GLU A 190 4.65 13.33 18.41
N THR A 191 3.84 12.43 17.83
CA THR A 191 3.88 10.99 18.11
C THR A 191 5.22 10.36 17.72
N LEU A 192 5.79 10.72 16.55
CA LEU A 192 7.08 10.17 16.13
C LEU A 192 8.20 10.65 17.05
N LEU A 193 8.16 11.92 17.46
CA LEU A 193 9.10 12.47 18.43
C LEU A 193 9.03 11.70 19.75
N ALA A 194 7.82 11.43 20.26
CA ALA A 194 7.63 10.64 21.47
C ALA A 194 8.28 9.25 21.35
N PHE A 195 7.99 8.52 20.27
CA PHE A 195 8.60 7.20 20.05
C PHE A 195 10.13 7.27 19.92
N ASN A 196 10.66 8.32 19.30
CA ASN A 196 12.10 8.49 19.17
C ASN A 196 12.78 8.82 20.51
N LEU A 197 12.14 9.59 21.39
CA LEU A 197 12.62 9.83 22.75
C LEU A 197 12.63 8.55 23.59
N LEU A 198 11.58 7.73 23.50
CA LEU A 198 11.54 6.42 24.16
C LEU A 198 12.66 5.51 23.66
N ARG A 199 12.86 5.44 22.33
CA ARG A 199 13.97 4.70 21.74
C ARG A 199 15.31 5.21 22.26
N LEU A 200 15.52 6.52 22.29
CA LEU A 200 16.77 7.12 22.74
C LEU A 200 17.08 6.70 24.17
N ALA A 201 16.10 6.83 25.07
CA ALA A 201 16.29 6.46 26.47
C ALA A 201 16.59 4.96 26.64
N MET A 202 15.91 4.10 25.88
CA MET A 202 16.14 2.66 25.90
C MET A 202 17.52 2.28 25.34
N LEU A 203 18.01 3.01 24.33
CA LEU A 203 19.35 2.80 23.76
C LEU A 203 20.45 3.33 24.68
N ASP A 204 20.26 4.49 25.31
CA ASP A 204 21.18 5.00 26.35
C ASP A 204 21.28 4.01 27.50
N GLN A 205 20.15 3.45 27.95
CA GLN A 205 20.11 2.39 28.94
C GLN A 205 20.86 1.14 28.47
N LYS A 206 20.62 0.71 27.23
CA LYS A 206 21.22 -0.51 26.65
C LYS A 206 22.74 -0.39 26.49
N THR A 207 23.23 0.81 26.18
CA THR A 207 24.66 1.12 25.99
C THR A 207 25.36 1.51 27.31
N GLY A 208 24.63 1.67 28.41
CA GLY A 208 25.18 2.00 29.73
C GLY A 208 25.45 3.49 29.96
N SER A 209 24.90 4.37 29.13
CA SER A 209 25.10 5.82 29.22
C SER A 209 24.15 6.47 30.24
N THR A 210 24.32 6.18 31.52
CA THR A 210 23.43 6.60 32.63
C THR A 210 23.09 8.11 32.63
N GLN A 211 24.09 8.97 32.40
CA GLN A 211 23.87 10.42 32.40
C GLN A 211 23.04 10.88 31.19
N LYS A 212 23.28 10.30 30.01
CA LYS A 212 22.49 10.59 28.81
C LYS A 212 21.06 10.09 28.99
N GLU A 213 20.91 8.88 29.53
CA GLU A 213 19.61 8.29 29.83
C GLU A 213 18.76 9.20 30.72
N LEU A 214 19.35 9.71 31.82
CA LEU A 214 18.67 10.62 32.72
C LEU A 214 18.21 11.90 32.01
N LYS A 215 19.09 12.51 31.21
CA LYS A 215 18.76 13.71 30.42
C LYS A 215 17.64 13.44 29.42
N THR A 216 17.63 12.28 28.79
CA THR A 216 16.57 11.87 27.87
C THR A 216 15.23 11.73 28.62
N TRP A 217 15.23 11.17 29.84
CA TRP A 217 14.01 11.12 30.66
C TRP A 217 13.52 12.49 31.14
N GLU A 218 14.42 13.45 31.39
CA GLU A 218 14.03 14.83 31.68
C GLU A 218 13.42 15.52 30.45
N THR A 219 13.94 15.22 29.26
CA THR A 219 13.39 15.68 27.98
C THR A 219 12.00 15.07 27.74
N TRP A 220 11.80 13.80 28.10
CA TRP A 220 10.50 13.12 28.05
C TRP A 220 9.46 13.78 28.96
N GLU A 221 9.85 14.23 30.17
CA GLU A 221 8.95 14.98 31.05
C GLU A 221 8.60 16.36 30.47
N SER A 222 9.59 17.04 29.87
CA SER A 222 9.32 18.30 29.15
C SER A 222 8.36 18.08 27.97
N PHE A 223 8.49 16.95 27.27
CA PHE A 223 7.55 16.57 26.21
C PHE A 223 6.13 16.37 26.75
N HIS A 224 5.96 15.72 27.91
CA HIS A 224 4.67 15.56 28.59
C HIS A 224 3.99 16.92 28.85
N GLN A 225 4.75 17.90 29.36
CA GLN A 225 4.24 19.24 29.64
C GLN A 225 3.79 19.98 28.38
N ASN A 226 4.54 19.84 27.29
CA ASN A 226 4.28 20.53 26.03
C ASN A 226 3.18 19.85 25.19
N TYR A 227 3.05 18.52 25.28
CA TYR A 227 2.18 17.70 24.43
C TYR A 227 1.41 16.62 25.23
N PRO A 228 0.61 17.01 26.24
CA PRO A 228 0.01 16.07 27.19
C PRO A 228 -0.93 15.06 26.52
N ALA A 229 -1.70 15.47 25.51
CA ALA A 229 -2.62 14.58 24.80
C ALA A 229 -1.89 13.49 24.00
N THR A 230 -0.76 13.83 23.38
CA THR A 230 0.06 12.87 22.62
C THR A 230 0.83 11.96 23.56
N TYR A 231 1.37 12.50 24.65
CA TYR A 231 2.00 11.74 25.73
C TYR A 231 1.08 10.64 26.26
N GLU A 232 -0.14 10.99 26.66
CA GLU A 232 -1.14 10.05 27.20
C GLU A 232 -1.46 8.93 26.22
N LYS A 233 -1.61 9.25 24.93
CA LYS A 233 -1.84 8.25 23.89
C LYS A 233 -0.70 7.25 23.80
N VAL A 234 0.55 7.72 23.86
CA VAL A 234 1.74 6.86 23.76
C VAL A 234 1.90 6.01 25.01
N VAL A 235 1.80 6.59 26.20
CA VAL A 235 1.94 5.86 27.48
C VAL A 235 0.93 4.72 27.59
N ARG A 236 -0.32 4.93 27.15
CA ARG A 236 -1.36 3.89 27.16
C ARG A 236 -1.08 2.71 26.23
N GLN A 237 -0.19 2.84 25.25
CA GLN A 237 0.24 1.70 24.42
C GLN A 237 1.20 0.77 25.15
N PHE A 238 1.78 1.22 26.27
CA PHE A 238 2.83 0.52 27.00
C PHE A 238 2.36 0.21 28.42
N GLU A 239 1.42 -0.71 28.53
CA GLU A 239 0.99 -1.30 29.79
C GLU A 239 1.22 -2.81 29.74
N MET A 240 2.11 -3.30 30.60
CA MET A 240 2.33 -4.73 30.74
C MET A 240 1.93 -5.15 32.16
N HIS A 241 0.85 -5.93 32.23
CA HIS A 241 0.24 -6.42 33.47
C HIS A 241 -0.30 -5.29 34.36
N LYS A 242 0.54 -4.73 35.23
CA LYS A 242 0.20 -3.64 36.17
C LYS A 242 1.26 -2.54 36.21
N ILE A 243 2.23 -2.58 35.29
CA ILE A 243 3.30 -1.59 35.21
C ILE A 243 3.04 -0.80 33.94
N SER A 244 2.71 0.48 34.10
CA SER A 244 2.64 1.42 33.00
C SER A 244 4.04 1.93 32.63
N LEU A 245 4.18 2.45 31.42
CA LEU A 245 5.40 3.18 31.04
C LEU A 245 5.69 4.36 31.98
N ALA A 246 4.66 5.04 32.50
CA ALA A 246 4.85 6.12 33.46
C ALA A 246 5.48 5.62 34.76
N ASP A 247 5.01 4.49 35.29
CA ASP A 247 5.59 3.85 36.49
C ASP A 247 7.04 3.44 36.26
N TYR A 248 7.32 2.87 35.07
CA TYR A 248 8.67 2.48 34.67
C TYR A 248 9.62 3.69 34.67
N VAL A 249 9.24 4.78 33.98
CA VAL A 249 10.08 5.99 33.85
C VAL A 249 10.34 6.61 35.22
N ALA A 250 9.30 6.74 36.05
CA ALA A 250 9.42 7.32 37.39
C ALA A 250 10.36 6.49 38.29
N ASN A 251 10.27 5.15 38.24
CA ASN A 251 11.19 4.28 38.98
C ASN A 251 12.61 4.36 38.42
N ARG A 252 12.77 4.39 37.09
CA ARG A 252 14.08 4.45 36.45
C ARG A 252 14.81 5.73 36.79
N GLN A 253 14.15 6.89 36.72
CA GLN A 253 14.72 8.17 37.13
C GLN A 253 15.19 8.18 38.60
N LYS A 254 14.47 7.53 39.51
CA LYS A 254 14.89 7.38 40.92
C LYS A 254 16.17 6.56 41.07
N ILE A 255 16.39 5.58 40.21
CA ILE A 255 17.61 4.77 40.20
C ILE A 255 18.79 5.58 39.65
N LEU A 256 18.58 6.32 38.56
CA LEU A 256 19.64 7.10 37.89
C LEU A 256 20.13 8.31 38.70
N LYS A 257 19.33 8.80 39.65
CA LYS A 257 19.66 9.95 40.52
C LYS A 257 20.37 9.56 41.84
N LYS A 258 20.57 8.27 42.07
CA LYS A 258 21.31 7.74 43.23
C LYS A 258 22.76 7.51 42.86
#